data_AF-A0A6J4KAH4-F1
#
_entry.id   AF-A0A6J4KAH4-F1
#
_cell.length_a   1.000
_cell.length_b   1.000
_cell.length_c   1.000
_cell.angle_alpha   90.00
_cell.angle_beta   90.00
_cell.angle_gamma   90.00
#
_symmetry.space_group_name_H-M   'P 1'
#
loop_
_entity.id
_entity.type
_entity.pdbx_description
1 polymer ?
#
loop_
_entity_poly.entity_id
_entity_poly.type
_entity_poly.pdbx_seq_one_letter_code
_entity_poly.pdbx_strand_id
1 'polypeptide(L)'
;MSGENIGRTSQALVGGSQITPETQEIFGLVTLGTFCSGCLLRPQWVVTAAHCLEVDDADGNPIPDPNRPGQNVVLAANAVTVTANWGGGQTRQSRRIETFRPYDVALIELDAPFTTQAIPAGSTRMINDDQFPYFGSEGGMALTIFGRGINQFATATTPSSSDGQYRVGYATVNRTENERYWYASGTGDYIAGGDSGGPSFAWTLNGYALVGVHHLTSAEYAADKPRSGWMWVTATPEAADAPLRPLLEQLETVMGPATPAPPPAGFVGTFATGGPSADDQAIESVRHRASLAGERGFAAGFPNFHHARYGLDHVGGTIWIRAEGVEWRNPLLSELRVENPRDFGARMRAAAEYASANGHPGGLPTFLDADYGDGLRSGIFLLKPEVAEWRDVPIYNLNLHEADLADIGKRFRATNDYAFSEGYVGGFPNMFHATTTWFDPFRGGQQTGIVCGTVLLRAPLAQWQDVLLFRDPR
;
A
#
# COMPACT_ATOMS: atom_id res chain seq x y z
N MET A 1 37.90 -16.09 33.22
CA MET A 1 37.21 -14.83 33.61
C MET A 1 37.21 -13.98 32.36
N SER A 2 36.13 -13.53 31.73
CA SER A 2 34.69 -13.36 31.99
C SER A 2 34.09 -13.27 30.57
N GLY A 3 33.07 -14.03 30.18
CA GLY A 3 31.70 -13.85 30.65
C GLY A 3 31.09 -12.61 29.99
N GLU A 4 30.47 -12.77 28.81
CA GLU A 4 29.26 -12.00 28.48
C GLU A 4 28.39 -12.72 27.43
N ASN A 5 27.18 -13.01 27.91
CA ASN A 5 26.02 -13.65 27.31
C ASN A 5 25.65 -13.15 25.91
N ILE A 6 25.45 -14.08 24.97
CA ILE A 6 24.60 -13.88 23.79
C ILE A 6 23.49 -14.92 23.81
N GLY A 7 22.45 -14.64 24.59
CA GLY A 7 21.15 -15.24 24.35
C GLY A 7 20.47 -14.45 23.25
N ARG A 8 20.20 -15.08 22.09
CA ARG A 8 19.16 -14.64 21.15
C ARG A 8 18.53 -15.87 20.51
N THR A 9 17.36 -16.22 21.03
CA THR A 9 16.34 -17.05 20.41
C THR A 9 16.08 -16.61 18.97
N SER A 10 16.05 -17.57 18.06
CA SER A 10 15.43 -17.41 16.74
C SER A 10 13.92 -17.25 16.94
N GLN A 11 13.34 -16.19 16.41
CA GLN A 11 11.90 -16.02 16.25
C GLN A 11 11.64 -15.91 14.73
N ALA A 12 10.58 -16.57 14.31
CA ALA A 12 10.16 -17.04 12.98
C ALA A 12 8.75 -16.44 12.66
N LEU A 13 7.90 -16.82 11.68
CA LEU A 13 6.44 -16.40 11.78
C LEU A 13 5.71 -17.14 12.91
N VAL A 14 6.37 -18.19 13.37
CA VAL A 14 6.63 -18.52 14.77
C VAL A 14 7.39 -17.35 15.46
N GLY A 15 6.78 -16.16 15.59
CA GLY A 15 7.49 -14.89 15.91
C GLY A 15 7.14 -13.66 15.05
N GLY A 16 6.21 -13.82 14.09
CA GLY A 16 5.51 -12.69 13.48
C GLY A 16 4.79 -11.91 14.57
N SER A 17 4.72 -10.59 14.42
CA SER A 17 4.09 -9.77 15.44
C SER A 17 2.59 -10.04 15.45
N GLN A 18 2.07 -10.47 16.60
CA GLN A 18 0.63 -10.56 16.79
C GLN A 18 0.01 -9.18 16.51
N ILE A 19 -1.04 -9.15 15.72
CA ILE A 19 -1.69 -7.91 15.30
C ILE A 19 -3.01 -7.69 16.03
N THR A 20 -3.32 -6.42 16.29
CA THR A 20 -4.54 -6.06 17.02
C THR A 20 -5.79 -6.27 16.17
N PRO A 21 -6.98 -6.37 16.76
CA PRO A 21 -8.24 -6.43 16.01
C PRO A 21 -8.40 -5.25 15.04
N GLU A 22 -7.94 -4.05 15.39
CA GLU A 22 -8.01 -2.88 14.51
C GLU A 22 -7.15 -3.07 13.26
N THR A 23 -5.94 -3.61 13.40
CA THR A 23 -5.10 -3.97 12.24
C THR A 23 -5.74 -5.09 11.42
N GLN A 24 -6.33 -6.10 12.08
CA GLN A 24 -7.07 -7.15 11.37
C GLN A 24 -8.26 -6.58 10.58
N GLU A 25 -8.93 -5.56 11.10
CA GLU A 25 -10.01 -4.86 10.39
C GLU A 25 -9.47 -4.12 9.16
N ILE A 26 -8.39 -3.34 9.31
CA ILE A 26 -7.75 -2.60 8.21
C ILE A 26 -7.41 -3.51 7.02
N PHE A 27 -6.91 -4.71 7.29
CA PHE A 27 -6.58 -5.71 6.26
C PHE A 27 -7.73 -6.68 5.93
N GLY A 28 -8.89 -6.53 6.57
CA GLY A 28 -10.08 -7.34 6.32
C GLY A 28 -9.87 -8.82 6.65
N LEU A 29 -9.06 -9.15 7.65
CA LEU A 29 -8.68 -10.52 7.98
C LEU A 29 -9.83 -11.28 8.62
N VAL A 30 -10.12 -12.48 8.12
CA VAL A 30 -11.21 -13.33 8.58
C VAL A 30 -10.78 -14.78 8.67
N THR A 31 -11.35 -15.50 9.63
CA THR A 31 -11.09 -16.92 9.89
C THR A 31 -12.20 -17.78 9.32
N LEU A 32 -11.83 -18.89 8.69
CA LEU A 32 -12.76 -19.91 8.23
C LEU A 32 -12.87 -21.02 9.28
N GLY A 33 -14.06 -21.60 9.43
CA GLY A 33 -14.32 -22.77 10.30
C GLY A 33 -13.51 -24.01 9.93
N THR A 34 -12.87 -24.03 8.76
CA THR A 34 -11.95 -25.08 8.27
C THR A 34 -10.52 -24.93 8.80
N PHE A 35 -10.27 -24.02 9.76
CA PHE A 35 -8.95 -23.64 10.27
C PHE A 35 -8.07 -22.87 9.27
N CYS A 36 -8.62 -22.47 8.13
CA CYS A 36 -7.98 -21.59 7.17
C CYS A 36 -8.18 -20.10 7.47
N SER A 37 -7.41 -19.29 6.74
CA SER A 37 -7.46 -17.84 6.74
C SER A 37 -8.15 -17.31 5.48
N GLY A 38 -8.58 -16.05 5.53
CA GLY A 38 -9.16 -15.35 4.39
C GLY A 38 -9.09 -13.83 4.55
N CYS A 39 -9.49 -13.12 3.50
CA CYS A 39 -9.49 -11.67 3.45
C CYS A 39 -10.77 -11.14 2.79
N LEU A 40 -11.34 -10.07 3.35
CA LEU A 40 -12.47 -9.38 2.73
C LEU A 40 -12.04 -8.62 1.48
N LEU A 41 -12.71 -8.92 0.37
CA LEU A 41 -12.71 -8.10 -0.84
C LEU A 41 -13.79 -7.04 -0.78
N ARG A 42 -14.95 -7.36 -0.21
CA ARG A 42 -16.07 -6.45 0.09
C ARG A 42 -16.65 -6.86 1.44
N PRO A 43 -17.51 -6.06 2.09
CA PRO A 43 -18.14 -6.46 3.35
C PRO A 43 -18.83 -7.83 3.32
N GLN A 44 -19.33 -8.28 2.17
CA GLN A 44 -20.02 -9.56 1.99
C GLN A 44 -19.22 -10.59 1.16
N TRP A 45 -17.98 -10.30 0.79
CA TRP A 45 -17.19 -11.14 -0.10
C TRP A 45 -15.80 -11.40 0.46
N VAL A 46 -15.45 -12.66 0.62
CA VAL A 46 -14.16 -13.12 1.16
C VAL A 46 -13.40 -13.88 0.08
N VAL A 47 -12.12 -13.60 -0.07
CA VAL A 47 -11.18 -14.42 -0.84
C VAL A 47 -10.34 -15.30 0.09
N THR A 48 -10.06 -16.52 -0.36
CA THR A 48 -9.26 -17.53 0.35
C THR A 48 -8.64 -18.50 -0.67
N ALA A 49 -8.02 -19.58 -0.20
CA ALA A 49 -7.49 -20.64 -1.05
C ALA A 49 -8.57 -21.67 -1.40
N ALA A 50 -8.55 -22.19 -2.62
CA ALA A 50 -9.52 -23.20 -3.06
C ALA A 50 -9.41 -24.50 -2.25
N HIS A 51 -8.18 -24.97 -1.97
CA HIS A 51 -7.96 -26.19 -1.18
C HIS A 51 -8.51 -26.12 0.26
N CYS A 52 -8.86 -24.94 0.77
CA CYS A 52 -9.51 -24.79 2.07
C CYS A 52 -10.99 -25.17 2.07
N LEU A 53 -11.59 -25.29 0.89
CA LEU A 53 -13.01 -25.47 0.66
C LEU A 53 -13.31 -26.73 -0.13
N GLU A 54 -12.39 -27.12 -1.01
CA GLU A 54 -12.50 -28.35 -1.78
C GLU A 54 -12.47 -29.59 -0.87
N VAL A 55 -13.10 -30.66 -1.34
CA VAL A 55 -13.30 -31.89 -0.57
C VAL A 55 -12.67 -33.04 -1.32
N ASP A 56 -12.29 -34.09 -0.58
CA ASP A 56 -11.87 -35.33 -1.22
C ASP A 56 -13.07 -36.22 -1.54
N ASP A 57 -12.95 -37.01 -2.61
CA ASP A 57 -13.88 -38.10 -2.91
C ASP A 57 -13.72 -39.26 -1.91
N ALA A 58 -14.53 -40.31 -2.07
CA ALA A 58 -14.48 -41.48 -1.22
C ALA A 58 -13.13 -42.22 -1.25
N ASP A 59 -12.33 -41.99 -2.29
CA ASP A 59 -11.01 -42.59 -2.52
C ASP A 59 -9.86 -41.64 -2.11
N GLY A 60 -10.16 -40.45 -1.58
CA GLY A 60 -9.18 -39.46 -1.14
C GLY A 60 -8.63 -38.57 -2.27
N ASN A 61 -9.27 -38.52 -3.44
CA ASN A 61 -8.87 -37.63 -4.52
C ASN A 61 -9.54 -36.26 -4.38
N PRO A 62 -8.82 -35.15 -4.59
CA PRO A 62 -9.42 -33.81 -4.53
C PRO A 62 -10.53 -33.64 -5.58
N ILE A 63 -11.69 -33.14 -5.14
CA ILE A 63 -12.79 -32.68 -5.99
C ILE A 63 -12.95 -31.16 -5.79
N PRO A 64 -12.78 -30.37 -6.87
CA PRO A 64 -12.46 -30.73 -8.24
C PRO A 64 -10.98 -31.16 -8.40
N ASP A 65 -10.66 -31.85 -9.50
CA ASP A 65 -9.26 -32.21 -9.79
C ASP A 65 -8.46 -30.92 -10.03
N PRO A 66 -7.47 -30.57 -9.18
CA PRO A 66 -6.75 -29.31 -9.27
C PRO A 66 -5.95 -29.18 -10.57
N ASN A 67 -5.73 -30.28 -11.29
CA ASN A 67 -5.05 -30.31 -12.58
C ASN A 67 -5.98 -30.09 -13.78
N ARG A 68 -7.29 -29.90 -13.55
CA ARG A 68 -8.29 -29.71 -14.61
C ARG A 68 -8.91 -28.30 -14.53
N PRO A 69 -8.57 -27.38 -15.44
CA PRO A 69 -9.10 -26.02 -15.42
C PRO A 69 -10.62 -26.00 -15.65
N GLY A 70 -11.31 -25.04 -15.04
CA GLY A 70 -12.75 -24.78 -15.25
C GLY A 70 -13.72 -25.63 -14.42
N GLN A 71 -13.21 -26.38 -13.43
CA GLN A 71 -14.05 -27.13 -12.49
C GLN A 71 -14.35 -26.27 -11.25
N ASN A 72 -15.27 -25.32 -11.36
CA ASN A 72 -15.68 -24.53 -10.20
C ASN A 72 -16.64 -25.37 -9.33
N VAL A 73 -16.34 -25.52 -8.05
CA VAL A 73 -17.25 -26.20 -7.10
C VAL A 73 -18.17 -25.17 -6.45
N VAL A 74 -19.48 -25.41 -6.55
CA VAL A 74 -20.49 -24.69 -5.78
C VAL A 74 -20.83 -25.55 -4.57
N LEU A 75 -20.25 -25.20 -3.42
CA LEU A 75 -20.61 -25.83 -2.15
C LEU A 75 -21.98 -25.32 -1.67
N ALA A 76 -22.67 -26.14 -0.89
CA ALA A 76 -23.98 -25.79 -0.34
C ALA A 76 -23.91 -24.50 0.51
N ALA A 77 -25.01 -23.73 0.54
CA ALA A 77 -25.15 -22.64 1.49
C ALA A 77 -24.97 -23.15 2.94
N ASN A 78 -24.36 -22.35 3.79
CA ASN A 78 -23.93 -22.65 5.16
C ASN A 78 -22.86 -23.76 5.29
N ALA A 79 -22.10 -24.05 4.23
CA ALA A 79 -20.98 -24.99 4.30
C ALA A 79 -19.82 -24.47 5.16
N VAL A 80 -19.58 -23.15 5.19
CA VAL A 80 -18.45 -22.55 5.91
C VAL A 80 -18.90 -21.39 6.78
N THR A 81 -18.51 -21.45 8.05
CA THR A 81 -18.61 -20.32 8.98
C THR A 81 -17.38 -19.43 8.83
N VAL A 82 -17.60 -18.12 8.71
CA VAL A 82 -16.54 -17.10 8.63
C VAL A 82 -16.65 -16.18 9.84
N THR A 83 -15.55 -15.99 10.56
CA THR A 83 -15.49 -15.15 11.77
C THR A 83 -14.47 -14.03 11.64
N ALA A 84 -14.78 -12.90 12.29
CA ALA A 84 -13.90 -11.76 12.42
C ALA A 84 -13.76 -11.40 13.90
N ASN A 85 -12.54 -11.14 14.37
CA ASN A 85 -12.29 -10.76 15.77
C ASN A 85 -12.46 -9.24 16.02
N TRP A 86 -12.72 -8.47 14.96
CA TRP A 86 -12.90 -7.03 14.99
C TRP A 86 -14.38 -6.63 14.88
N GLY A 87 -14.69 -5.35 15.11
CA GLY A 87 -16.07 -4.85 15.16
C GLY A 87 -16.91 -5.49 16.28
N GLY A 88 -16.28 -5.83 17.42
CA GLY A 88 -16.95 -6.50 18.55
C GLY A 88 -17.11 -8.02 18.42
N GLY A 89 -16.48 -8.63 17.42
CA GLY A 89 -16.63 -10.05 17.12
C GLY A 89 -17.85 -10.30 16.23
N GLN A 90 -17.62 -10.83 15.03
CA GLN A 90 -18.67 -11.04 14.05
C GLN A 90 -18.57 -12.45 13.44
N THR A 91 -19.72 -13.04 13.11
CA THR A 91 -19.81 -14.36 12.48
C THR A 91 -20.79 -14.30 11.32
N ARG A 92 -20.45 -14.94 10.20
CA ARG A 92 -21.25 -15.05 8.99
C ARG A 92 -21.21 -16.48 8.46
N GLN A 93 -22.19 -16.86 7.66
CA GLN A 93 -22.22 -18.14 6.96
C GLN A 93 -22.02 -17.93 5.45
N SER A 94 -21.40 -18.90 4.79
CA SER A 94 -21.25 -18.88 3.33
C SER A 94 -22.61 -19.04 2.66
N ARG A 95 -23.00 -18.11 1.80
CA ARG A 95 -24.17 -18.22 0.93
C ARG A 95 -23.85 -18.93 -0.39
N ARG A 96 -22.67 -18.63 -0.94
CA ARG A 96 -22.16 -19.18 -2.20
C ARG A 96 -20.65 -19.29 -2.10
N ILE A 97 -20.10 -20.35 -2.67
CA ILE A 97 -18.66 -20.56 -2.77
C ILE A 97 -18.35 -20.83 -4.24
N GLU A 98 -17.28 -20.21 -4.74
CA GLU A 98 -16.69 -20.53 -6.03
C GLU A 98 -15.19 -20.72 -5.90
N THR A 99 -14.70 -21.83 -6.44
CA THR A 99 -13.27 -22.11 -6.57
C THR A 99 -12.81 -21.78 -7.98
N PHE A 100 -11.57 -21.35 -8.12
CA PHE A 100 -10.90 -21.09 -9.38
C PHE A 100 -9.74 -22.08 -9.48
N ARG A 101 -9.50 -22.64 -10.68
CA ARG A 101 -8.37 -23.53 -10.99
C ARG A 101 -7.84 -23.15 -12.38
N PRO A 102 -6.52 -23.20 -12.64
CA PRO A 102 -5.47 -23.84 -11.82
C PRO A 102 -4.99 -23.01 -10.61
N TYR A 103 -5.25 -21.71 -10.61
CA TYR A 103 -4.90 -20.81 -9.49
C TYR A 103 -5.67 -21.16 -8.23
N ASP A 104 -5.01 -21.58 -7.15
CA ASP A 104 -5.64 -22.02 -5.90
C ASP A 104 -6.32 -20.90 -5.11
N VAL A 105 -7.43 -20.40 -5.65
CA VAL A 105 -8.17 -19.24 -5.15
C VAL A 105 -9.63 -19.59 -5.07
N ALA A 106 -10.31 -19.13 -4.03
CA ALA A 106 -11.75 -19.23 -3.91
C ALA A 106 -12.37 -17.95 -3.37
N LEU A 107 -13.63 -17.76 -3.72
CA LEU A 107 -14.46 -16.63 -3.36
C LEU A 107 -15.69 -17.13 -2.59
N ILE A 108 -15.98 -16.51 -1.46
CA ILE A 108 -17.10 -16.82 -0.59
C ILE A 108 -18.01 -15.59 -0.52
N GLU A 109 -19.24 -15.73 -1.00
CA GLU A 109 -20.33 -14.79 -0.71
C GLU A 109 -20.90 -15.11 0.67
N LEU A 110 -21.07 -14.11 1.53
CA LEU A 110 -21.60 -14.27 2.87
C LEU A 110 -23.13 -14.07 2.90
N ASP A 111 -23.79 -14.66 3.89
CA ASP A 111 -25.23 -14.50 4.15
C ASP A 111 -25.61 -13.06 4.52
N ALA A 112 -24.71 -12.32 5.15
CA ALA A 112 -24.83 -10.90 5.44
C ALA A 112 -23.45 -10.21 5.41
N PRO A 113 -23.38 -8.89 5.11
CA PRO A 113 -22.11 -8.16 5.16
C PRO A 113 -21.57 -8.07 6.59
N PHE A 114 -20.25 -8.08 6.74
CA PHE A 114 -19.58 -7.61 7.95
C PHE A 114 -19.75 -6.09 8.11
N THR A 115 -19.89 -5.64 9.35
CA THR A 115 -19.79 -4.22 9.69
C THR A 115 -18.32 -3.88 9.84
N THR A 116 -17.75 -3.14 8.89
CA THR A 116 -16.32 -2.76 8.88
C THR A 116 -16.13 -1.32 8.41
N GLN A 117 -15.14 -0.64 8.97
CA GLN A 117 -14.70 0.69 8.52
C GLN A 117 -13.60 0.59 7.44
N ALA A 118 -12.96 -0.56 7.31
CA ALA A 118 -11.81 -0.73 6.40
C ALA A 118 -12.19 -0.88 4.94
N ILE A 119 -13.40 -1.36 4.65
CA ILE A 119 -13.94 -1.46 3.30
C ILE A 119 -15.35 -0.88 3.33
N PRO A 120 -15.52 0.41 2.96
CA PRO A 120 -16.83 1.05 2.97
C PRO A 120 -17.85 0.27 2.12
N ALA A 121 -19.13 0.37 2.49
CA ALA A 121 -20.20 -0.22 1.71
C ALA A 121 -20.19 0.35 0.28
N GLY A 122 -20.17 -0.54 -0.72
CA GLY A 122 -20.03 -0.15 -2.13
C GLY A 122 -18.58 -0.06 -2.63
N SER A 123 -17.58 -0.24 -1.77
CA SER A 123 -16.15 -0.31 -2.15
C SER A 123 -15.67 -1.75 -2.27
N THR A 124 -14.62 -1.95 -3.07
CA THR A 124 -13.87 -3.22 -3.17
C THR A 124 -12.43 -2.96 -2.72
N ARG A 125 -11.85 -3.88 -1.96
CA ARG A 125 -10.42 -3.85 -1.62
C ARG A 125 -9.60 -3.87 -2.90
N MET A 126 -8.51 -3.12 -2.92
CA MET A 126 -7.61 -3.10 -4.05
C MET A 126 -6.98 -4.50 -4.24
N ILE A 127 -7.19 -5.09 -5.42
CA ILE A 127 -6.60 -6.35 -5.85
C ILE A 127 -5.70 -6.04 -7.03
N ASN A 128 -4.44 -6.46 -6.99
CA ASN A 128 -3.47 -6.34 -8.09
C ASN A 128 -3.60 -5.05 -8.90
N ASP A 129 -3.12 -3.95 -8.32
CA ASP A 129 -2.96 -2.66 -8.97
C ASP A 129 -2.34 -2.81 -10.37
N ASP A 130 -2.81 -2.08 -11.38
CA ASP A 130 -2.27 -2.14 -12.75
C ASP A 130 -0.78 -1.78 -12.80
N GLN A 131 -0.29 -1.09 -11.77
CA GLN A 131 1.10 -0.76 -11.55
C GLN A 131 1.92 -1.89 -10.92
N PHE A 132 1.35 -3.09 -10.72
CA PHE A 132 1.99 -4.22 -10.07
C PHE A 132 2.59 -5.23 -11.07
N PRO A 133 3.85 -5.68 -10.88
CA PRO A 133 4.84 -5.20 -9.89
C PRO A 133 5.36 -3.80 -10.23
N TYR A 134 5.48 -2.94 -9.21
CA TYR A 134 5.82 -1.52 -9.37
C TYR A 134 7.30 -1.27 -9.72
N PHE A 135 8.17 -2.26 -9.54
CA PHE A 135 9.61 -2.18 -9.85
C PHE A 135 10.10 -3.41 -10.65
N GLY A 136 9.75 -3.50 -11.93
CA GLY A 136 10.36 -4.48 -12.84
C GLY A 136 9.80 -5.89 -12.72
N SER A 137 10.63 -6.93 -12.85
CA SER A 137 10.17 -8.32 -12.84
C SER A 137 9.53 -8.72 -11.50
N GLU A 138 8.60 -9.66 -11.50
CA GLU A 138 7.93 -10.17 -10.29
C GLU A 138 8.89 -10.77 -9.24
N GLY A 139 10.13 -11.11 -9.64
CA GLY A 139 11.22 -11.44 -8.71
C GLY A 139 11.80 -10.21 -8.01
N GLY A 140 11.86 -10.24 -6.68
CA GLY A 140 12.33 -9.16 -5.80
C GLY A 140 11.21 -8.40 -5.08
N MET A 141 9.96 -8.82 -5.27
CA MET A 141 8.79 -8.15 -4.72
C MET A 141 8.59 -8.40 -3.22
N ALA A 142 8.51 -7.33 -2.44
CA ALA A 142 8.20 -7.40 -1.01
C ALA A 142 6.70 -7.62 -0.77
N LEU A 143 6.39 -8.58 0.09
CA LEU A 143 5.06 -8.96 0.51
C LEU A 143 4.91 -8.73 2.02
N THR A 144 3.76 -8.19 2.42
CA THR A 144 3.23 -8.23 3.78
C THR A 144 2.19 -9.35 3.83
N ILE A 145 2.49 -10.40 4.55
CA ILE A 145 1.70 -11.65 4.62
C ILE A 145 1.01 -11.76 5.97
N PHE A 146 -0.19 -12.34 6.00
CA PHE A 146 -0.98 -12.47 7.22
C PHE A 146 -1.53 -13.88 7.40
N GLY A 147 -1.32 -14.44 8.58
CA GLY A 147 -1.70 -15.81 8.91
C GLY A 147 -2.03 -16.01 10.38
N ARG A 148 -2.73 -17.10 10.70
CA ARG A 148 -3.14 -17.51 12.06
C ARG A 148 -2.90 -18.99 12.36
N GLY A 149 -2.09 -19.63 11.53
CA GLY A 149 -1.72 -21.04 11.57
C GLY A 149 -0.75 -21.35 12.69
N ILE A 150 0.24 -22.19 12.39
CA ILE A 150 1.27 -22.59 13.35
C ILE A 150 2.03 -21.36 13.87
N ASN A 151 2.00 -21.15 15.18
CA ASN A 151 2.77 -20.11 15.86
C ASN A 151 4.03 -20.66 16.56
N GLN A 152 4.20 -21.99 16.60
CA GLN A 152 5.44 -22.62 17.04
C GLN A 152 5.70 -23.92 16.27
N PHE A 153 6.88 -24.05 15.66
CA PHE A 153 7.28 -25.30 15.03
C PHE A 153 7.57 -26.39 16.06
N ALA A 154 7.46 -27.63 15.59
CA ALA A 154 7.83 -28.79 16.36
C ALA A 154 9.33 -28.80 16.69
N THR A 155 9.67 -29.47 17.78
CA THR A 155 11.03 -29.92 18.09
C THR A 155 11.09 -31.45 17.96
N ALA A 156 12.24 -32.05 18.28
CA ALA A 156 12.36 -33.51 18.30
C ALA A 156 11.34 -34.19 19.24
N THR A 157 10.91 -33.50 20.30
CA THR A 157 10.05 -34.06 21.35
C THR A 157 8.72 -33.32 21.55
N THR A 158 8.59 -32.10 21.02
CA THR A 158 7.39 -31.26 21.17
C THR A 158 6.72 -31.08 19.81
N PRO A 159 5.40 -31.32 19.66
CA PRO A 159 4.70 -31.06 18.41
C PRO A 159 4.60 -29.54 18.14
N SER A 160 4.29 -29.18 16.89
CA SER A 160 3.94 -27.82 16.53
C SER A 160 2.70 -27.35 17.29
N SER A 161 2.55 -26.04 17.47
CA SER A 161 1.37 -25.45 18.10
C SER A 161 0.83 -24.27 17.31
N SER A 162 -0.45 -23.96 17.55
CA SER A 162 -1.18 -22.79 17.05
C SER A 162 -2.02 -22.25 18.20
N ASP A 163 -2.11 -20.92 18.30
CA ASP A 163 -2.97 -20.20 19.25
C ASP A 163 -4.15 -19.48 18.57
N GLY A 164 -4.29 -19.67 17.26
CA GLY A 164 -5.34 -19.07 16.44
C GLY A 164 -5.28 -17.54 16.34
N GLN A 165 -4.17 -16.90 16.74
CA GLN A 165 -4.00 -15.45 16.64
C GLN A 165 -3.39 -15.07 15.29
N TYR A 166 -3.91 -13.99 14.70
CA TYR A 166 -3.31 -13.42 13.51
C TYR A 166 -1.95 -12.78 13.81
N ARG A 167 -1.03 -13.03 12.90
CA ARG A 167 0.31 -12.45 12.85
C ARG A 167 0.55 -11.86 11.48
N VAL A 168 1.37 -10.82 11.46
CA VAL A 168 1.94 -10.29 10.23
C VAL A 168 3.34 -10.85 10.07
N GLY A 169 3.68 -11.19 8.83
CA GLY A 169 5.02 -11.51 8.41
C GLY A 169 5.38 -10.88 7.07
N TYR A 170 6.63 -11.02 6.66
CA TYR A 170 7.15 -10.32 5.49
C TYR A 170 8.00 -11.26 4.65
N ALA A 171 7.74 -11.27 3.35
CA ALA A 171 8.40 -12.14 2.41
C ALA A 171 8.90 -11.35 1.19
N THR A 172 9.88 -11.89 0.48
CA THR A 172 10.27 -11.37 -0.83
C THR A 172 10.11 -12.47 -1.87
N VAL A 173 9.33 -12.21 -2.91
CA VAL A 173 9.17 -13.15 -4.01
C VAL A 173 10.52 -13.34 -4.68
N ASN A 174 11.00 -14.58 -4.72
CA ASN A 174 12.29 -14.93 -5.31
C ASN A 174 12.14 -15.44 -6.74
N ARG A 175 10.98 -16.00 -7.11
CA ARG A 175 10.63 -16.37 -8.49
C ARG A 175 9.12 -16.42 -8.69
N THR A 176 8.70 -16.22 -9.93
CA THR A 176 7.38 -16.62 -10.39
C THR A 176 7.52 -17.85 -11.28
N GLU A 177 6.86 -18.93 -10.90
CA GLU A 177 6.93 -20.19 -11.64
C GLU A 177 5.68 -21.01 -11.37
N ASN A 178 5.16 -21.70 -12.40
CA ASN A 178 3.99 -22.57 -12.28
C ASN A 178 2.80 -21.84 -11.65
N GLU A 179 2.52 -20.63 -12.15
CA GLU A 179 1.36 -19.81 -11.75
C GLU A 179 1.37 -19.44 -10.25
N ARG A 180 2.56 -19.27 -9.68
CA ARG A 180 2.76 -19.01 -8.25
C ARG A 180 3.83 -17.98 -8.00
N TYR A 181 3.65 -17.19 -6.94
CA TYR A 181 4.69 -16.34 -6.37
C TYR A 181 5.42 -17.11 -5.27
N TRP A 182 6.66 -17.52 -5.55
CA TRP A 182 7.47 -18.28 -4.61
C TRP A 182 8.36 -17.37 -3.77
N TYR A 183 8.58 -17.72 -2.51
CA TYR A 183 9.48 -17.03 -1.61
C TYR A 183 10.14 -18.00 -0.62
N ALA A 184 11.42 -17.74 -0.35
CA ALA A 184 12.22 -18.54 0.57
C ALA A 184 11.99 -18.09 2.02
N SER A 185 12.02 -19.04 2.95
CA SER A 185 11.75 -18.81 4.37
C SER A 185 13.03 -18.45 5.16
N GLY A 186 13.92 -17.63 4.59
CA GLY A 186 15.31 -17.54 5.07
C GLY A 186 15.52 -16.86 6.42
N THR A 187 14.77 -15.80 6.72
CA THR A 187 15.04 -14.95 7.91
C THR A 187 13.81 -14.11 8.28
N GLY A 188 13.00 -14.56 9.25
CA GLY A 188 12.08 -13.67 9.96
C GLY A 188 10.64 -14.16 10.01
N ASP A 189 10.05 -14.54 8.87
CA ASP A 189 8.60 -14.73 8.82
C ASP A 189 8.16 -15.82 7.79
N TYR A 190 7.51 -16.89 8.26
CA TYR A 190 7.02 -18.09 7.51
C TYR A 190 5.50 -18.42 7.51
N ILE A 191 4.90 -18.66 6.34
CA ILE A 191 3.56 -19.31 6.32
C ILE A 191 3.68 -20.81 6.63
N ALA A 192 2.69 -21.36 7.32
CA ALA A 192 2.62 -22.76 7.69
C ALA A 192 1.17 -23.27 7.70
N GLY A 193 0.95 -24.50 8.18
CA GLY A 193 -0.38 -25.09 8.30
C GLY A 193 -1.35 -24.19 9.06
N GLY A 194 -2.51 -23.93 8.45
CA GLY A 194 -3.54 -23.03 8.98
C GLY A 194 -3.43 -21.58 8.50
N ASP A 195 -2.35 -21.20 7.82
CA ASP A 195 -2.25 -19.90 7.14
C ASP A 195 -2.90 -19.91 5.76
N SER A 196 -3.17 -21.10 5.21
CA SER A 196 -3.81 -21.30 3.91
C SER A 196 -4.98 -20.35 3.67
N GLY A 197 -4.98 -19.72 2.48
CA GLY A 197 -5.96 -18.72 2.09
C GLY A 197 -5.78 -17.34 2.71
N GLY A 198 -4.81 -17.17 3.62
CA GLY A 198 -4.42 -15.87 4.17
C GLY A 198 -3.88 -14.93 3.08
N PRO A 199 -4.04 -13.61 3.26
CA PRO A 199 -3.69 -12.66 2.23
C PRO A 199 -2.20 -12.30 2.21
N SER A 200 -1.69 -12.13 0.99
CA SER A 200 -0.43 -11.46 0.73
C SER A 200 -0.69 -10.11 0.07
N PHE A 201 -0.24 -9.06 0.73
CA PHE A 201 -0.32 -7.71 0.22
C PHE A 201 1.04 -7.25 -0.29
N ALA A 202 1.05 -6.52 -1.40
CA ALA A 202 2.20 -5.71 -1.78
C ALA A 202 1.89 -4.25 -1.53
N TRP A 203 2.91 -3.50 -1.13
CA TRP A 203 2.81 -2.05 -1.09
C TRP A 203 2.94 -1.50 -2.51
N THR A 204 1.93 -0.76 -2.95
CA THR A 204 1.93 -0.01 -4.22
C THR A 204 1.81 1.48 -3.94
N LEU A 205 1.87 2.31 -4.98
CA LEU A 205 1.62 3.74 -4.82
C LEU A 205 0.20 4.03 -4.31
N ASN A 206 -0.76 3.14 -4.59
CA ASN A 206 -2.15 3.19 -4.13
C ASN A 206 -2.37 2.63 -2.72
N GLY A 207 -1.30 2.27 -2.00
CA GLY A 207 -1.35 1.59 -0.71
C GLY A 207 -1.24 0.08 -0.84
N TYR A 208 -1.80 -0.67 0.12
CA TYR A 208 -1.72 -2.12 0.10
C TYR A 208 -2.65 -2.74 -0.95
N ALA A 209 -2.07 -3.34 -1.99
CA ALA A 209 -2.79 -4.14 -2.96
C ALA A 209 -2.75 -5.60 -2.53
N LEU A 210 -3.90 -6.27 -2.51
CA LEU A 210 -3.95 -7.71 -2.34
C LEU A 210 -3.46 -8.38 -3.63
N VAL A 211 -2.40 -9.16 -3.56
CA VAL A 211 -1.72 -9.69 -4.75
C VAL A 211 -1.81 -11.20 -4.86
N GLY A 212 -1.91 -11.90 -3.73
CA GLY A 212 -2.04 -13.34 -3.68
C GLY A 212 -2.69 -13.85 -2.40
N VAL A 213 -2.97 -15.15 -2.39
CA VAL A 213 -3.41 -15.89 -1.20
C VAL A 213 -2.49 -17.08 -0.94
N HIS A 214 -2.26 -17.40 0.33
CA HIS A 214 -1.38 -18.50 0.75
C HIS A 214 -1.87 -19.82 0.19
N HIS A 215 -1.06 -20.45 -0.66
CA HIS A 215 -1.42 -21.65 -1.40
C HIS A 215 -0.74 -22.89 -0.82
N LEU A 216 0.59 -22.92 -0.81
CA LEU A 216 1.34 -24.09 -0.36
C LEU A 216 2.67 -23.72 0.27
N THR A 217 3.24 -24.67 1.00
CA THR A 217 4.61 -24.58 1.48
C THR A 217 5.26 -25.96 1.51
N SER A 218 6.56 -25.97 1.27
CA SER A 218 7.42 -27.12 1.57
C SER A 218 7.54 -27.27 3.09
N ALA A 219 7.60 -28.49 3.59
CA ALA A 219 7.70 -28.77 5.01
C ALA A 219 8.82 -29.77 5.30
N GLU A 220 9.62 -29.45 6.31
CA GLU A 220 10.55 -30.36 6.96
C GLU A 220 9.93 -30.89 8.24
N TYR A 221 10.31 -32.12 8.60
CA TYR A 221 9.70 -32.83 9.72
C TYR A 221 10.76 -33.29 10.71
N ALA A 222 10.39 -33.32 11.98
CA ALA A 222 11.23 -33.90 13.02
C ALA A 222 11.61 -35.35 12.68
N ALA A 223 12.87 -35.70 12.93
CA ALA A 223 13.40 -37.04 12.69
C ALA A 223 12.52 -38.10 13.39
N ASP A 224 12.27 -39.21 12.70
CA ASP A 224 11.48 -40.34 13.19
C ASP A 224 10.02 -40.02 13.57
N LYS A 225 9.48 -38.87 13.11
CA LYS A 225 8.07 -38.49 13.25
C LYS A 225 7.27 -38.69 11.95
N PRO A 226 5.93 -38.83 12.04
CA PRO A 226 5.08 -38.86 10.85
C PRO A 226 5.30 -37.63 9.96
N ARG A 227 5.42 -37.88 8.65
CA ARG A 227 5.57 -36.83 7.61
C ARG A 227 4.25 -36.35 7.01
N SER A 228 3.13 -36.76 7.61
CA SER A 228 1.79 -36.40 7.18
C SER A 228 1.20 -35.35 8.13
N GLY A 229 0.59 -34.31 7.56
CA GLY A 229 -0.05 -33.23 8.32
C GLY A 229 0.96 -32.28 8.97
N TRP A 230 0.47 -31.41 9.85
CA TRP A 230 1.24 -30.26 10.33
C TRP A 230 1.87 -30.42 11.72
N MET A 231 1.63 -31.54 12.39
CA MET A 231 1.94 -31.75 13.81
C MET A 231 3.43 -31.78 14.14
N TRP A 232 4.26 -32.28 13.22
CA TRP A 232 5.70 -32.47 13.47
C TRP A 232 6.58 -31.66 12.52
N VAL A 233 6.02 -30.59 11.96
CA VAL A 233 6.73 -29.68 11.05
C VAL A 233 7.74 -28.85 11.84
N THR A 234 9.01 -28.94 11.46
CA THR A 234 10.14 -28.26 12.10
C THR A 234 10.59 -27.01 11.36
N ALA A 235 10.31 -26.95 10.05
CA ALA A 235 10.60 -25.80 9.21
C ALA A 235 9.74 -25.84 7.94
N THR A 236 9.60 -24.68 7.31
CA THR A 236 8.90 -24.52 6.04
C THR A 236 9.78 -23.76 5.04
N PRO A 237 10.81 -24.42 4.44
CA PRO A 237 11.94 -23.76 3.77
C PRO A 237 11.57 -22.83 2.61
N GLU A 238 10.41 -23.06 2.02
CA GLU A 238 9.90 -22.36 0.87
C GLU A 238 8.38 -22.39 0.84
N ALA A 239 7.77 -21.28 0.43
CA ALA A 239 6.33 -21.08 0.35
C ALA A 239 5.94 -20.43 -0.96
N ALA A 240 4.65 -20.55 -1.30
CA ALA A 240 4.08 -19.97 -2.50
C ALA A 240 2.66 -19.46 -2.28
N ASP A 241 2.38 -18.32 -2.93
CA ASP A 241 1.03 -17.79 -3.04
C ASP A 241 0.45 -18.03 -4.43
N ALA A 242 -0.86 -18.23 -4.49
CA ALA A 242 -1.62 -18.17 -5.71
C ALA A 242 -1.86 -16.68 -6.08
N PRO A 243 -1.44 -16.22 -7.27
CA PRO A 243 -1.63 -14.85 -7.71
C PRO A 243 -3.09 -14.58 -8.05
N LEU A 244 -3.59 -13.40 -7.68
CA LEU A 244 -4.97 -13.00 -8.00
C LEU A 244 -5.09 -12.29 -9.35
N ARG A 245 -3.98 -11.75 -9.91
CA ARG A 245 -3.99 -10.92 -11.14
C ARG A 245 -4.64 -11.64 -12.32
N PRO A 246 -4.34 -12.91 -12.58
CA PRO A 246 -4.95 -13.64 -13.70
C PRO A 246 -6.45 -13.88 -13.54
N LEU A 247 -7.00 -13.70 -12.34
CA LEU A 247 -8.41 -13.96 -12.01
C LEU A 247 -9.24 -12.69 -11.85
N LEU A 248 -8.66 -11.48 -11.96
CA LEU A 248 -9.36 -10.22 -11.64
C LEU A 248 -10.74 -10.11 -12.31
N GLU A 249 -10.79 -10.29 -13.63
CA GLU A 249 -12.05 -10.20 -14.39
C GLU A 249 -13.08 -11.25 -13.95
N GLN A 250 -12.62 -12.46 -13.61
CA GLN A 250 -13.50 -13.53 -13.13
C GLN A 250 -14.04 -13.22 -11.73
N LEU A 251 -13.19 -12.74 -10.82
CA LEU A 251 -13.58 -12.33 -9.48
C LEU A 251 -14.61 -11.19 -9.54
N GLU A 252 -14.37 -10.18 -10.38
CA GLU A 252 -15.30 -9.07 -10.60
C GLU A 252 -16.63 -9.53 -11.20
N THR A 253 -16.59 -10.45 -12.18
CA THR A 253 -17.78 -11.04 -12.80
C THR A 253 -18.64 -11.78 -11.78
N VAL A 254 -18.01 -12.58 -10.90
CA VAL A 254 -18.72 -13.35 -9.87
C VAL A 254 -19.28 -12.44 -8.78
N MET A 255 -18.50 -11.47 -8.31
CA MET A 255 -18.95 -10.51 -7.30
C MET A 255 -20.04 -9.56 -7.81
N GLY A 256 -20.12 -9.36 -9.13
CA GLY A 256 -21.01 -8.39 -9.76
C GLY A 256 -20.68 -6.93 -9.37
N PRO A 257 -21.53 -5.97 -9.76
CA PRO A 257 -21.36 -4.58 -9.36
C PRO A 257 -21.48 -4.46 -7.83
N ALA A 258 -20.69 -3.56 -7.23
CA ALA A 258 -20.77 -3.33 -5.80
C ALA A 258 -22.17 -2.82 -5.43
N THR A 259 -22.79 -3.44 -4.41
CA THR A 259 -24.13 -3.06 -3.97
C THR A 259 -24.10 -1.62 -3.45
N PRO A 260 -24.96 -0.71 -3.95
CA PRO A 260 -24.99 0.67 -3.46
C PRO A 260 -25.33 0.66 -1.96
N ALA A 261 -24.58 1.40 -1.16
CA ALA A 261 -24.92 1.60 0.25
C ALA A 261 -26.33 2.21 0.37
N PRO A 262 -27.16 1.80 1.35
CA PRO A 262 -28.37 2.56 1.67
C PRO A 262 -27.95 3.99 2.04
N PRO A 263 -28.67 5.03 1.56
CA PRO A 263 -28.21 6.39 1.69
C PRO A 263 -28.11 6.78 3.17
N PRO A 264 -26.95 7.26 3.65
CA PRO A 264 -26.88 7.96 4.92
C PRO A 264 -27.70 9.25 4.80
N ALA A 265 -28.47 9.58 5.82
CA ALA A 265 -29.14 10.87 5.89
C ALA A 265 -28.09 11.99 5.95
N GLY A 266 -27.91 12.68 4.82
CA GLY A 266 -27.23 13.96 4.73
C GLY A 266 -25.70 13.91 4.72
N PHE A 267 -25.12 13.79 3.53
CA PHE A 267 -23.94 14.58 3.13
C PHE A 267 -23.84 14.58 1.59
N VAL A 268 -23.71 15.76 1.00
CA VAL A 268 -23.60 15.96 -0.46
C VAL A 268 -22.11 15.97 -0.82
N GLY A 269 -21.70 15.03 -1.67
CA GLY A 269 -20.36 14.96 -2.25
C GLY A 269 -20.09 13.59 -2.86
N THR A 270 -20.25 13.47 -4.17
CA THR A 270 -19.99 12.24 -4.94
C THR A 270 -18.49 11.94 -5.01
N PHE A 271 -18.05 10.81 -4.45
CA PHE A 271 -16.72 10.25 -4.71
C PHE A 271 -16.81 9.13 -5.76
N ALA A 272 -15.94 9.22 -6.76
CA ALA A 272 -15.87 8.31 -7.89
C ALA A 272 -15.27 6.96 -7.50
N THR A 273 -15.68 5.92 -8.24
CA THR A 273 -15.27 4.53 -8.16
C THR A 273 -13.92 4.32 -8.88
N GLY A 274 -12.87 4.03 -8.12
CA GLY A 274 -11.50 3.73 -8.57
C GLY A 274 -10.57 3.77 -7.36
N GLY A 275 -9.39 3.14 -7.40
CA GLY A 275 -8.36 3.36 -6.36
C GLY A 275 -8.01 4.85 -6.22
N PRO A 276 -7.35 5.29 -5.13
CA PRO A 276 -6.97 6.69 -4.98
C PRO A 276 -6.14 7.13 -6.19
N SER A 277 -6.58 8.18 -6.90
CA SER A 277 -5.84 8.65 -8.08
C SER A 277 -4.39 9.02 -7.72
N ALA A 278 -3.52 9.16 -8.72
CA ALA A 278 -2.18 9.69 -8.50
C ALA A 278 -2.20 11.04 -7.75
N ASP A 279 -3.23 11.85 -7.99
CA ASP A 279 -3.49 13.07 -7.23
C ASP A 279 -3.81 12.78 -5.76
N ASP A 280 -4.75 11.87 -5.47
CA ASP A 280 -5.11 11.50 -4.09
C ASP A 280 -3.90 11.02 -3.28
N GLN A 281 -3.00 10.26 -3.91
CA GLN A 281 -1.78 9.76 -3.27
C GLN A 281 -0.78 10.90 -2.98
N ALA A 282 -0.58 11.79 -3.95
CA ALA A 282 0.29 12.94 -3.78
C ALA A 282 -0.24 13.89 -2.69
N ILE A 283 -1.56 14.08 -2.66
CA ILE A 283 -2.28 14.81 -1.60
C ILE A 283 -1.97 14.21 -0.23
N GLU A 284 -2.18 12.90 -0.04
CA GLU A 284 -1.95 12.25 1.26
C GLU A 284 -0.48 12.30 1.70
N SER A 285 0.46 12.13 0.76
CA SER A 285 1.89 12.22 1.07
C SER A 285 2.27 13.62 1.59
N VAL A 286 1.74 14.68 0.96
CA VAL A 286 1.94 16.07 1.42
C VAL A 286 1.23 16.32 2.76
N ARG A 287 -0.03 15.88 2.94
CA ARG A 287 -0.76 16.00 4.21
C ARG A 287 -0.02 15.38 5.37
N HIS A 288 0.52 14.18 5.18
CA HIS A 288 1.29 13.48 6.21
C HIS A 288 2.53 14.28 6.63
N ARG A 289 3.23 14.92 5.67
CA ARG A 289 4.40 15.77 6.00
C ARG A 289 4.01 17.09 6.61
N ALA A 290 2.93 17.71 6.14
CA ALA A 290 2.39 18.92 6.75
C ALA A 290 2.03 18.67 8.23
N SER A 291 1.42 17.51 8.54
CA SER A 291 1.06 17.14 9.92
C SER A 291 2.28 16.87 10.79
N LEU A 292 3.27 16.12 10.29
CA LEU A 292 4.52 15.83 11.01
C LEU A 292 5.41 17.06 11.23
N ALA A 293 5.27 18.11 10.44
CA ALA A 293 6.09 19.31 10.55
C ALA A 293 5.98 19.93 11.95
N GLY A 294 4.75 20.08 12.45
CA GLY A 294 4.48 20.65 13.78
C GLY A 294 5.09 19.83 14.90
N GLU A 295 4.99 18.49 14.83
CA GLU A 295 5.59 17.57 15.81
C GLU A 295 7.12 17.66 15.84
N ARG A 296 7.74 18.03 14.72
CA ARG A 296 9.19 18.13 14.56
C ARG A 296 9.72 19.57 14.72
N GLY A 297 8.87 20.51 15.12
CA GLY A 297 9.26 21.91 15.33
C GLY A 297 9.47 22.72 14.05
N PHE A 298 8.88 22.28 12.93
CA PHE A 298 8.86 22.99 11.66
C PHE A 298 7.49 23.56 11.39
N ALA A 299 7.43 24.63 10.59
CA ALA A 299 6.15 25.20 10.18
C ALA A 299 5.56 24.46 8.98
N ALA A 300 6.40 24.00 8.05
CA ALA A 300 5.96 23.29 6.86
C ALA A 300 6.85 22.08 6.55
N GLY A 301 6.28 21.09 5.87
CA GLY A 301 6.98 19.91 5.40
C GLY A 301 6.34 19.33 4.16
N PHE A 302 7.16 18.84 3.23
CA PHE A 302 6.68 18.14 2.03
C PHE A 302 7.63 17.01 1.62
N PRO A 303 7.10 15.93 1.00
CA PRO A 303 7.92 14.85 0.46
C PRO A 303 8.68 15.31 -0.79
N ASN A 304 9.93 14.88 -0.95
CA ASN A 304 10.65 15.01 -2.21
C ASN A 304 10.41 13.82 -3.16
N PHE A 305 9.57 12.87 -2.73
CA PHE A 305 9.21 11.64 -3.45
C PHE A 305 10.38 10.69 -3.77
N HIS A 306 11.54 10.91 -3.16
CA HIS A 306 12.63 9.93 -3.11
C HIS A 306 12.42 8.98 -1.94
N HIS A 307 12.86 7.75 -2.14
CA HIS A 307 12.74 6.68 -1.17
C HIS A 307 14.08 5.98 -1.03
N ALA A 308 14.46 5.68 0.20
CA ALA A 308 15.63 4.89 0.52
C ALA A 308 15.27 3.78 1.50
N ARG A 309 16.06 2.72 1.47
CA ARG A 309 15.97 1.63 2.45
C ARG A 309 17.26 1.59 3.26
N TYR A 310 17.15 1.73 4.58
CA TYR A 310 18.24 1.61 5.54
C TYR A 310 18.03 0.39 6.41
N GLY A 311 18.57 -0.75 5.95
CA GLY A 311 18.29 -2.04 6.54
C GLY A 311 16.81 -2.37 6.39
N LEU A 312 16.09 -2.29 7.50
CA LEU A 312 14.65 -2.55 7.55
C LEU A 312 13.81 -1.28 7.42
N ASP A 313 14.42 -0.12 7.59
CA ASP A 313 13.71 1.16 7.54
C ASP A 313 13.53 1.61 6.10
N HIS A 314 12.28 1.72 5.67
CA HIS A 314 11.88 2.38 4.44
C HIS A 314 11.60 3.83 4.76
N VAL A 315 12.37 4.73 4.18
CA VAL A 315 12.34 6.16 4.49
C VAL A 315 12.06 6.98 3.25
N GLY A 316 11.22 8.01 3.40
CA GLY A 316 10.93 8.97 2.35
C GLY A 316 11.63 10.27 2.63
N GLY A 317 12.34 10.78 1.63
CA GLY A 317 12.98 12.08 1.72
C GLY A 317 11.93 13.18 1.94
N THR A 318 12.17 14.02 2.94
CA THR A 318 11.26 15.09 3.34
C THR A 318 12.04 16.38 3.48
N ILE A 319 11.49 17.46 2.94
CA ILE A 319 12.03 18.81 3.12
C ILE A 319 11.19 19.51 4.17
N TRP A 320 11.86 20.04 5.18
CA TRP A 320 11.27 20.80 6.28
C TRP A 320 11.60 22.27 6.16
N ILE A 321 10.67 23.14 6.54
CA ILE A 321 10.84 24.60 6.48
C ILE A 321 10.53 25.20 7.85
N ARG A 322 11.45 26.02 8.35
CA ARG A 322 11.29 26.71 9.63
C ARG A 322 10.24 27.81 9.55
N ALA A 323 9.65 28.16 10.68
CA ALA A 323 8.60 29.17 10.77
C ALA A 323 9.02 30.54 10.23
N GLU A 324 10.28 30.90 10.36
CA GLU A 324 10.82 32.16 9.86
C GLU A 324 10.76 32.24 8.32
N GLY A 325 10.83 31.10 7.63
CA GLY A 325 10.83 31.01 6.17
C GLY A 325 9.45 31.02 5.52
N VAL A 326 8.37 30.91 6.29
CA VAL A 326 7.02 30.79 5.74
C VAL A 326 6.01 31.77 6.33
N GLU A 327 4.94 31.99 5.60
CA GLU A 327 3.73 32.68 6.04
C GLU A 327 2.53 31.75 5.78
N TRP A 328 1.67 31.54 6.78
CA TRP A 328 0.49 30.70 6.62
C TRP A 328 -0.74 31.52 6.20
N ARG A 329 -1.46 31.01 5.22
CA ARG A 329 -2.74 31.55 4.74
C ARG A 329 -3.78 30.44 4.59
N ASN A 330 -5.05 30.79 4.73
CA ASN A 330 -6.17 29.83 4.60
C ASN A 330 -7.30 30.40 3.72
N PRO A 331 -7.01 30.65 2.43
CA PRO A 331 -8.00 31.18 1.50
C PRO A 331 -9.12 30.17 1.22
N LEU A 332 -10.24 30.67 0.72
CA LEU A 332 -11.31 29.82 0.20
C LEU A 332 -10.84 29.13 -1.08
N LEU A 333 -11.20 27.86 -1.29
CA LEU A 333 -10.90 27.16 -2.55
C LEU A 333 -11.55 27.86 -3.77
N SER A 334 -12.67 28.54 -3.57
CA SER A 334 -13.28 29.40 -4.58
C SER A 334 -12.43 30.62 -4.93
N GLU A 335 -11.69 31.20 -3.98
CA GLU A 335 -10.74 32.29 -4.24
C GLU A 335 -9.54 31.78 -5.04
N LEU A 336 -9.11 30.54 -4.77
CA LEU A 336 -8.04 29.86 -5.50
C LEU A 336 -8.46 29.36 -6.90
N ARG A 337 -9.75 29.46 -7.25
CA ARG A 337 -10.32 29.00 -8.53
C ARG A 337 -10.02 27.52 -8.82
N VAL A 338 -9.98 26.70 -7.76
CA VAL A 338 -9.82 25.25 -7.87
C VAL A 338 -11.19 24.61 -8.00
N GLU A 339 -11.52 24.10 -9.19
CA GLU A 339 -12.81 23.45 -9.45
C GLU A 339 -12.90 22.06 -8.82
N ASN A 340 -11.83 21.26 -8.91
CA ASN A 340 -11.72 19.95 -8.30
C ASN A 340 -10.69 19.97 -7.15
N PRO A 341 -11.11 19.91 -5.88
CA PRO A 341 -10.21 19.87 -4.72
C PRO A 341 -9.27 18.65 -4.66
N ARG A 342 -9.55 17.62 -5.48
CA ARG A 342 -8.72 16.42 -5.60
C ARG A 342 -7.72 16.48 -6.75
N ASP A 343 -7.70 17.54 -7.57
CA ASP A 343 -6.66 17.75 -8.58
C ASP A 343 -5.43 18.36 -7.91
N PHE A 344 -4.41 17.53 -7.70
CA PHE A 344 -3.17 17.91 -7.04
C PHE A 344 -2.44 18.98 -7.86
N GLY A 345 -2.37 18.79 -9.18
CA GLY A 345 -1.71 19.73 -10.10
C GLY A 345 -2.36 21.10 -10.07
N ALA A 346 -3.69 21.17 -10.11
CA ALA A 346 -4.45 22.42 -10.05
C ALA A 346 -4.24 23.14 -8.72
N ARG A 347 -4.22 22.41 -7.61
CA ARG A 347 -3.97 23.00 -6.28
C ARG A 347 -2.54 23.52 -6.13
N MET A 348 -1.55 22.82 -6.65
CA MET A 348 -0.17 23.30 -6.68
C MET A 348 -0.04 24.58 -7.52
N ARG A 349 -0.66 24.61 -8.71
CA ARG A 349 -0.69 25.81 -9.58
C ARG A 349 -1.39 26.97 -8.90
N ALA A 350 -2.57 26.76 -8.33
CA ALA A 350 -3.33 27.78 -7.64
C ALA A 350 -2.59 28.34 -6.42
N ALA A 351 -1.90 27.48 -5.65
CA ALA A 351 -1.05 27.93 -4.55
C ALA A 351 0.13 28.78 -5.04
N ALA A 352 0.74 28.44 -6.17
CA ALA A 352 1.81 29.23 -6.78
C ALA A 352 1.32 30.59 -7.29
N GLU A 353 0.17 30.65 -7.95
CA GLU A 353 -0.47 31.91 -8.37
C GLU A 353 -0.82 32.78 -7.16
N TYR A 354 -1.42 32.18 -6.12
CA TYR A 354 -1.75 32.89 -4.89
C TYR A 354 -0.50 33.43 -4.19
N ALA A 355 0.59 32.65 -4.13
CA ALA A 355 1.87 33.12 -3.60
C ALA A 355 2.44 34.29 -4.41
N SER A 356 2.46 34.17 -5.74
CA SER A 356 2.95 35.22 -6.63
C SER A 356 2.14 36.52 -6.47
N ALA A 357 0.81 36.42 -6.40
CA ALA A 357 -0.08 37.57 -6.17
C ALA A 357 0.15 38.24 -4.81
N ASN A 358 0.70 37.51 -3.83
CA ASN A 358 1.06 38.01 -2.51
C ASN A 358 2.57 38.30 -2.37
N GLY A 359 3.33 38.39 -3.48
CA GLY A 359 4.75 38.77 -3.46
C GLY A 359 5.71 37.69 -2.97
N HIS A 360 5.30 36.43 -3.00
CA HIS A 360 6.10 35.29 -2.55
C HIS A 360 6.59 34.43 -3.74
N PRO A 361 7.84 33.93 -3.72
CA PRO A 361 8.42 33.07 -4.77
C PRO A 361 7.70 31.72 -4.98
N GLY A 362 6.96 31.21 -3.99
CA GLY A 362 6.25 29.95 -4.15
C GLY A 362 5.23 29.70 -3.04
N GLY A 363 4.24 28.87 -3.33
CA GLY A 363 3.20 28.44 -2.40
C GLY A 363 3.17 26.92 -2.28
N LEU A 364 3.12 26.42 -1.06
CA LEU A 364 2.99 25.00 -0.75
C LEU A 364 1.60 24.74 -0.12
N PRO A 365 0.65 24.13 -0.84
CA PRO A 365 -0.62 23.73 -0.25
C PRO A 365 -0.40 22.61 0.76
N THR A 366 -1.07 22.71 1.91
CA THR A 366 -1.08 21.65 2.94
C THR A 366 -1.98 20.48 2.57
N PHE A 367 -2.89 20.73 1.64
CA PHE A 367 -4.04 19.89 1.31
C PHE A 367 -4.98 19.60 2.48
N LEU A 368 -4.79 20.22 3.65
CA LEU A 368 -5.70 20.10 4.77
C LEU A 368 -6.86 21.07 4.54
N ASP A 369 -8.04 20.50 4.29
CA ASP A 369 -9.25 21.24 3.97
C ASP A 369 -10.15 21.34 5.20
N ALA A 370 -10.76 22.50 5.40
CA ALA A 370 -11.71 22.74 6.48
C ALA A 370 -12.85 23.65 6.01
N ASP A 371 -14.08 23.32 6.39
CA ASP A 371 -15.26 24.15 6.16
C ASP A 371 -15.75 24.71 7.51
N TYR A 372 -15.84 26.03 7.60
CA TYR A 372 -16.29 26.75 8.79
C TYR A 372 -17.70 27.35 8.64
N GLY A 373 -18.43 26.94 7.61
CA GLY A 373 -19.78 27.43 7.28
C GLY A 373 -19.79 28.56 6.23
N ASP A 374 -18.63 28.95 5.70
CA ASP A 374 -18.45 29.94 4.63
C ASP A 374 -17.81 29.37 3.35
N GLY A 375 -17.65 28.03 3.30
CA GLY A 375 -17.06 27.31 2.18
C GLY A 375 -15.75 26.62 2.54
N LEU A 376 -15.33 25.70 1.65
CA LEU A 376 -14.12 24.90 1.86
C LEU A 376 -12.86 25.77 1.73
N ARG A 377 -12.02 25.76 2.76
CA ARG A 377 -10.73 26.46 2.81
C ARG A 377 -9.58 25.46 2.79
N SER A 378 -8.46 25.87 2.20
CA SER A 378 -7.24 25.07 2.09
C SER A 378 -6.06 25.85 2.63
N GLY A 379 -5.36 25.32 3.63
CA GLY A 379 -4.13 25.94 4.13
C GLY A 379 -3.03 25.96 3.07
N ILE A 380 -2.35 27.10 2.92
CA ILE A 380 -1.18 27.30 2.06
C ILE A 380 -0.06 27.95 2.88
N PHE A 381 1.15 27.41 2.78
CA PHE A 381 2.36 28.08 3.22
C PHE A 381 2.96 28.88 2.06
N LEU A 382 3.02 30.21 2.21
CA LEU A 382 3.73 31.09 1.29
C LEU A 382 5.20 31.13 1.72
N LEU A 383 6.09 30.85 0.77
CA LEU A 383 7.52 30.79 1.02
C LEU A 383 8.13 32.17 0.86
N LYS A 384 8.86 32.66 1.86
CA LYS A 384 9.46 34.00 1.78
C LYS A 384 10.71 34.00 0.88
N PRO A 385 11.08 35.16 0.28
CA PRO A 385 12.27 35.27 -0.57
C PRO A 385 13.59 34.84 0.09
N GLU A 386 13.67 34.87 1.42
CA GLU A 386 14.86 34.44 2.15
C GLU A 386 15.07 32.92 2.13
N VAL A 387 13.99 32.13 1.99
CA VAL A 387 14.07 30.66 1.97
C VAL A 387 13.90 30.08 0.57
N ALA A 388 13.27 30.80 -0.36
CA ALA A 388 12.92 30.23 -1.65
C ALA A 388 13.17 31.18 -2.82
N GLU A 389 13.42 30.60 -3.98
CA GLU A 389 13.26 31.29 -5.26
C GLU A 389 12.52 30.40 -6.25
N TRP A 390 12.03 30.99 -7.33
CA TRP A 390 11.41 30.28 -8.43
C TRP A 390 12.19 30.47 -9.73
N ARG A 391 12.26 29.41 -10.53
CA ARG A 391 12.86 29.39 -11.86
C ARG A 391 12.00 28.63 -12.85
N ASP A 392 12.03 29.06 -14.10
CA ASP A 392 11.64 28.23 -15.24
C ASP A 392 12.83 27.38 -15.66
N VAL A 393 12.74 26.08 -15.46
CA VAL A 393 13.85 25.14 -15.72
C VAL A 393 13.51 24.30 -16.96
N PRO A 394 14.39 24.28 -17.98
CA PRO A 394 14.19 23.41 -19.15
C PRO A 394 14.00 21.94 -18.74
N ILE A 395 13.04 21.26 -19.37
CA ILE A 395 12.66 19.89 -19.00
C ILE A 395 13.84 18.91 -19.06
N TYR A 396 14.81 19.14 -19.97
CA TYR A 396 16.04 18.33 -20.05
C TYR A 396 17.02 18.57 -18.90
N ASN A 397 17.04 19.77 -18.28
CA ASN A 397 17.86 20.02 -17.08
C ASN A 397 17.28 19.31 -15.86
N LEU A 398 15.97 19.05 -15.87
CA LEU A 398 15.30 18.21 -14.88
C LEU A 398 15.43 16.71 -15.20
N ASN A 399 16.07 16.34 -16.30
CA ASN A 399 16.10 14.95 -16.81
C ASN A 399 14.69 14.35 -16.97
N LEU A 400 13.76 15.15 -17.51
CA LEU A 400 12.39 14.76 -17.80
C LEU A 400 12.13 14.76 -19.32
N HIS A 401 11.16 13.95 -19.74
CA HIS A 401 10.56 14.01 -21.06
C HIS A 401 9.12 14.54 -20.98
N GLU A 402 8.56 14.97 -22.11
CA GLU A 402 7.19 15.51 -22.17
C GLU A 402 6.15 14.52 -21.63
N ALA A 403 6.34 13.22 -21.88
CA ALA A 403 5.48 12.15 -21.34
C ALA A 403 5.50 12.07 -19.80
N ASP A 404 6.56 12.58 -19.14
CA ASP A 404 6.67 12.58 -17.68
C ASP A 404 5.94 13.77 -17.04
N LEU A 405 5.42 14.74 -17.81
CA LEU A 405 4.76 15.93 -17.27
C LEU A 405 3.44 15.62 -16.55
N ALA A 406 2.83 14.46 -16.83
CA ALA A 406 1.66 13.94 -16.14
C ALA A 406 2.00 13.17 -14.85
N ASP A 407 3.27 12.77 -14.65
CA ASP A 407 3.70 12.00 -13.49
C ASP A 407 4.15 12.94 -12.35
N ILE A 408 3.28 13.11 -11.37
CA ILE A 408 3.50 13.98 -10.21
C ILE A 408 4.80 13.60 -9.48
N GLY A 409 5.00 12.31 -9.19
CA GLY A 409 6.12 11.81 -8.42
C GLY A 409 7.45 12.02 -9.15
N LYS A 410 7.50 11.74 -10.46
CA LYS A 410 8.70 12.01 -11.27
C LYS A 410 9.05 13.49 -11.29
N ARG A 411 8.06 14.39 -11.45
CA ARG A 411 8.31 15.83 -11.42
C ARG A 411 8.89 16.29 -10.08
N PHE A 412 8.37 15.80 -8.95
CA PHE A 412 8.91 16.12 -7.63
C PHE A 412 10.36 15.66 -7.46
N ARG A 413 10.65 14.39 -7.79
CA ARG A 413 12.02 13.85 -7.71
C ARG A 413 12.99 14.62 -8.59
N ALA A 414 12.63 14.83 -9.86
CA ALA A 414 13.43 15.55 -10.84
C ALA A 414 13.73 16.99 -10.40
N THR A 415 12.73 17.71 -9.89
CA THR A 415 12.93 19.05 -9.35
C THR A 415 13.82 19.04 -8.11
N ASN A 416 13.65 18.06 -7.22
CA ASN A 416 14.51 17.93 -6.04
C ASN A 416 15.97 17.65 -6.43
N ASP A 417 16.20 16.77 -7.40
CA ASP A 417 17.55 16.40 -7.87
C ASP A 417 18.24 17.57 -8.54
N TYR A 418 17.50 18.32 -9.38
CA TYR A 418 17.98 19.56 -9.95
C TYR A 418 18.34 20.58 -8.86
N ALA A 419 17.46 20.79 -7.89
CA ALA A 419 17.70 21.72 -6.78
C ALA A 419 18.98 21.35 -6.01
N PHE A 420 19.16 20.07 -5.68
CA PHE A 420 20.35 19.59 -5.01
C PHE A 420 21.62 19.81 -5.84
N SER A 421 21.57 19.54 -7.16
CA SER A 421 22.70 19.76 -8.07
C SER A 421 23.11 21.24 -8.19
N GLU A 422 22.15 22.14 -7.96
CA GLU A 422 22.34 23.59 -7.98
C GLU A 422 22.73 24.18 -6.60
N GLY A 423 22.98 23.33 -5.60
CA GLY A 423 23.40 23.74 -4.26
C GLY A 423 22.27 24.16 -3.32
N TYR A 424 21.01 23.82 -3.64
CA TYR A 424 19.87 24.00 -2.76
C TYR A 424 19.65 22.78 -1.86
N VAL A 425 18.86 22.96 -0.81
CA VAL A 425 18.49 21.87 0.11
C VAL A 425 17.52 20.88 -0.56
N GLY A 426 16.67 21.38 -1.44
CA GLY A 426 15.67 20.64 -2.17
C GLY A 426 14.75 21.60 -2.93
N GLY A 427 13.76 21.05 -3.62
CA GLY A 427 12.81 21.82 -4.41
C GLY A 427 11.56 21.03 -4.76
N PHE A 428 10.56 21.73 -5.27
CA PHE A 428 9.34 21.10 -5.77
C PHE A 428 8.80 21.83 -7.01
N PRO A 429 8.10 21.14 -7.92
CA PRO A 429 7.47 21.75 -9.07
C PRO A 429 6.22 22.54 -8.64
N ASN A 430 6.03 23.72 -9.21
CA ASN A 430 4.75 24.46 -9.07
C ASN A 430 3.64 23.90 -10.00
N MET A 431 3.94 22.82 -10.72
CA MET A 431 3.09 22.12 -11.68
C MET A 431 2.72 22.90 -12.95
N PHE A 432 3.22 24.13 -13.13
CA PHE A 432 3.22 24.81 -14.44
C PHE A 432 4.31 24.26 -15.36
N HIS A 433 4.02 24.25 -16.65
CA HIS A 433 5.00 24.10 -17.72
C HIS A 433 4.54 24.91 -18.92
N ALA A 434 5.48 25.35 -19.74
CA ALA A 434 5.18 26.09 -20.97
C ALA A 434 6.26 25.83 -22.02
N THR A 435 5.87 25.87 -23.29
CA THR A 435 6.83 25.95 -24.39
C THR A 435 7.29 27.39 -24.54
N THR A 436 8.58 27.64 -24.38
CA THR A 436 9.17 28.98 -24.47
C THR A 436 10.50 28.95 -25.22
N THR A 437 11.02 30.14 -25.53
CA THR A 437 12.34 30.33 -26.14
C THR A 437 13.27 31.02 -25.16
N TRP A 438 14.45 30.45 -24.91
CA TRP A 438 15.48 31.03 -24.03
C TRP A 438 16.85 30.97 -24.70
N PHE A 439 17.79 31.77 -24.20
CA PHE A 439 19.18 31.72 -24.67
C PHE A 439 19.97 30.71 -23.85
N ASP A 440 20.57 29.71 -24.50
CA ASP A 440 21.46 28.73 -23.86
C ASP A 440 22.91 29.02 -24.29
N PRO A 441 23.77 29.53 -23.39
CA PRO A 441 25.16 29.85 -23.72
C PRO A 441 26.02 28.63 -23.99
N PHE A 442 25.63 27.44 -23.51
CA PHE A 442 26.36 26.19 -23.72
C PHE A 442 25.98 25.50 -25.02
N ARG A 443 24.75 25.69 -25.50
CA ARG A 443 24.28 25.20 -26.80
C ARG A 443 24.38 26.21 -27.93
N GLY A 444 24.88 27.42 -27.65
CA GLY A 444 25.27 28.40 -28.65
C GLY A 444 24.11 29.04 -29.42
N GLY A 445 23.03 29.43 -28.73
CA GLY A 445 21.94 30.18 -29.37
C GLY A 445 20.60 30.15 -28.62
N GLN A 446 19.56 30.68 -29.28
CA GLN A 446 18.19 30.53 -28.81
C GLN A 446 17.74 29.07 -28.93
N GLN A 447 17.21 28.53 -27.84
CA GLN A 447 16.59 27.22 -27.73
C GLN A 447 15.08 27.41 -27.57
N THR A 448 14.28 26.56 -28.19
CA THR A 448 12.85 26.48 -27.96
C THR A 448 12.52 25.11 -27.37
N GLY A 449 11.75 25.06 -26.29
CA GLY A 449 11.37 23.81 -25.65
C GLY A 449 10.49 24.03 -24.42
N ILE A 450 10.21 22.94 -23.70
CA ILE A 450 9.37 22.99 -22.50
C ILE A 450 10.23 23.38 -21.30
N VAL A 451 9.76 24.38 -20.56
CA VAL A 451 10.26 24.73 -19.22
C VAL A 451 9.21 24.35 -18.17
N CYS A 452 9.67 23.97 -16.98
CA CYS A 452 8.84 23.65 -15.83
C CYS A 452 9.11 24.64 -14.70
N GLY A 453 8.04 25.18 -14.13
CA GLY A 453 8.15 26.06 -12.98
C GLY A 453 8.63 25.29 -11.75
N THR A 454 9.73 25.75 -11.18
CA THR A 454 10.51 25.05 -10.17
C THR A 454 10.76 25.98 -8.99
N VAL A 455 10.38 25.56 -7.79
CA VAL A 455 10.67 26.27 -6.54
C VAL A 455 11.87 25.62 -5.86
N LEU A 456 12.87 26.42 -5.51
CA LEU A 456 14.17 25.99 -4.96
C LEU A 456 14.34 26.51 -3.53
N LEU A 457 14.70 25.65 -2.58
CA LEU A 457 14.77 26.00 -1.16
C LEU A 457 16.19 26.11 -0.61
N ARG A 458 16.46 27.19 0.11
CA ARG A 458 17.77 27.56 0.65
C ARG A 458 17.93 27.12 2.11
N ALA A 459 19.14 26.68 2.44
CA ALA A 459 19.58 26.62 3.83
C ALA A 459 19.79 28.05 4.39
N PRO A 460 19.72 28.26 5.72
CA PRO A 460 19.43 27.28 6.77
C PRO A 460 17.93 27.18 7.13
N LEU A 461 17.07 27.91 6.43
CA LEU A 461 15.63 27.97 6.72
C LEU A 461 14.87 26.74 6.21
N ALA A 462 15.43 26.02 5.24
CA ALA A 462 15.02 24.67 4.88
C ALA A 462 16.07 23.62 5.25
N GLN A 463 15.64 22.39 5.51
CA GLN A 463 16.53 21.23 5.68
C GLN A 463 15.90 19.96 5.13
N TRP A 464 16.74 19.03 4.68
CA TRP A 464 16.32 17.70 4.27
C TRP A 464 16.46 16.70 5.41
N GLN A 465 15.51 15.77 5.51
CA GLN A 465 15.58 14.64 6.42
C GLN A 465 14.81 13.46 5.86
N ASP A 466 15.34 12.26 6.11
CA ASP A 466 14.58 11.03 5.94
C ASP A 466 13.53 10.85 7.03
N VAL A 467 12.31 10.52 6.59
CA VAL A 467 11.19 10.19 7.46
C VAL A 467 10.84 8.74 7.25
N LEU A 468 10.88 7.96 8.33
CA LEU A 468 10.40 6.58 8.34
C LEU A 468 8.97 6.52 7.79
N LEU A 469 8.80 5.82 6.68
CA LEU A 469 7.51 5.48 6.11
C LEU A 469 6.98 4.25 6.80
N PHE A 470 7.82 3.22 6.83
CA PHE A 470 7.55 1.98 7.51
C PHE A 470 8.88 1.25 7.77
N ARG A 471 8.84 0.30 8.68
CA ARG A 471 9.96 -0.57 8.99
C ARG A 471 9.52 -1.99 8.65
N ASP A 472 10.26 -2.66 7.77
CA ASP A 472 10.19 -4.12 7.66
C ASP A 472 10.46 -4.69 9.06
N PRO A 473 9.73 -5.68 9.56
CA PRO A 473 10.12 -6.30 10.81
C PRO A 473 11.42 -7.07 10.63
N ARG A 474 12.00 -7.39 11.77
CA ARG A 474 13.32 -7.99 11.90
C ARG A 474 13.32 -9.49 11.66
#